data_AF-A0A839FFB6-F1
#
_entry.id   AF-A0A839FFB6-F1
#
_cell.length_a   1.000
_cell.length_b   1.000
_cell.length_c   1.000
_cell.angle_alpha   90.00
_cell.angle_beta   90.00
_cell.angle_gamma   90.00
#
_symmetry.space_group_name_H-M   'P 1'
#
loop_
_entity.id
_entity.type
_entity.pdbx_description
1 polymer ?
#
loop_
_entity_poly.entity_id
_entity_poly.type
_entity_poly.pdbx_seq_one_letter_code
_entity_poly.pdbx_strand_id
1 'polypeptide(L)'
;MNFDKRLKDHISSLSPQLQKALKERFKREGTVQIEQLVPSDIAAEMHAQAKRLLNENAKRRDLNLASTGNTPRHYRSVGRDVVYADNGIITTFFESEEIRRYLSNIADENLNKVPYEPEEYIINSQEKSGDTHGWHWDDYAFALIWVVDAPHPLRGGRIEYVNDTVWDKENPEKNLADILSSREVKRYMSIREPATSCVQIRHCIGSRH
;
A
#
# COMPACT_ATOMS: atom_id res chain seq x y z
N MET A 1 -5.07 -7.51 26.17
CA MET A 1 -4.59 -8.70 25.43
C MET A 1 -3.59 -8.21 24.38
N ASN A 2 -2.40 -8.81 24.28
CA ASN A 2 -1.31 -8.33 23.40
C ASN A 2 -1.72 -8.47 21.91
N PHE A 3 -1.61 -7.39 21.12
CA PHE A 3 -1.90 -7.35 19.68
C PHE A 3 -1.20 -8.49 18.93
N ASP A 4 0.09 -8.71 19.18
CA ASP A 4 0.89 -9.73 18.51
C ASP A 4 0.40 -11.14 18.81
N LYS A 5 -0.10 -11.39 20.03
CA LYS A 5 -0.68 -12.70 20.35
C LYS A 5 -1.92 -12.96 19.50
N ARG A 6 -2.84 -11.99 19.42
CA ARG A 6 -4.08 -12.11 18.64
C ARG A 6 -3.77 -12.33 17.16
N LEU A 7 -2.80 -11.58 16.65
CA LEU A 7 -2.36 -11.68 15.28
C LEU A 7 -1.70 -13.02 14.98
N LYS A 8 -0.83 -13.51 15.86
CA LYS A 8 -0.19 -14.81 15.71
C LYS A 8 -1.21 -15.94 15.67
N ASP A 9 -2.21 -15.90 16.57
CA ASP A 9 -3.30 -16.88 16.60
C ASP A 9 -4.09 -16.84 15.29
N HIS A 10 -4.41 -15.64 14.78
CA HIS A 10 -5.09 -15.44 13.50
C HIS A 10 -4.27 -15.97 12.31
N ILE A 11 -3.00 -15.59 12.18
CA ILE A 11 -2.12 -16.03 11.10
C ILE A 11 -1.91 -17.55 11.15
N SER A 12 -1.82 -18.14 12.34
CA SER A 12 -1.68 -19.59 12.51
C SER A 12 -2.94 -20.36 12.11
N SER A 13 -4.10 -19.70 12.09
CA SER A 13 -5.36 -20.27 11.59
C SER A 13 -5.48 -20.25 10.07
N LEU A 14 -4.65 -19.45 9.37
CA LEU A 14 -4.62 -19.41 7.92
C LEU A 14 -4.06 -20.72 7.36
N SER A 15 -4.64 -21.21 6.26
CA SER A 15 -4.23 -22.50 5.70
C SER A 15 -2.78 -22.45 5.16
N PRO A 16 -1.99 -23.53 5.34
CA PRO A 16 -0.66 -23.62 4.74
C PRO A 16 -0.68 -23.48 3.20
N GLN A 17 -1.75 -23.93 2.55
CA GLN A 17 -1.94 -23.79 1.11
C GLN A 17 -2.09 -22.32 0.70
N LEU A 18 -2.81 -21.52 1.48
CA LEU A 18 -2.91 -20.08 1.26
C LEU A 18 -1.53 -19.42 1.38
N GLN A 19 -0.76 -19.73 2.43
CA GLN A 19 0.59 -19.18 2.59
C GLN A 19 1.51 -19.52 1.41
N LYS A 20 1.49 -20.78 0.97
CA LYS A 20 2.27 -21.21 -0.20
C LYS A 20 1.85 -20.45 -1.47
N ALA A 21 0.54 -20.31 -1.71
CA ALA A 21 0.02 -19.59 -2.86
C ALA A 21 0.39 -18.10 -2.86
N LEU A 22 0.37 -17.45 -1.68
CA LEU A 22 0.79 -16.05 -1.53
C LEU A 22 2.27 -15.88 -1.86
N LYS A 23 3.14 -16.77 -1.34
CA LYS A 23 4.58 -16.76 -1.61
C LYS A 23 4.89 -16.99 -3.10
N GLU A 24 4.27 -18.00 -3.72
CA GLU A 24 4.46 -18.29 -5.14
C GLU A 24 3.98 -17.14 -6.04
N ARG A 25 2.88 -16.49 -5.65
CA ARG A 25 2.37 -15.32 -6.38
C ARG A 25 3.28 -14.11 -6.20
N PHE A 26 3.72 -13.80 -4.99
CA PHE A 26 4.63 -12.69 -4.75
C PHE A 26 5.97 -12.89 -5.46
N LYS A 27 6.52 -14.11 -5.46
CA LYS A 27 7.75 -14.44 -6.20
C LYS A 27 7.63 -14.22 -7.70
N ARG A 28 6.48 -14.55 -8.30
CA ARG A 28 6.27 -14.41 -9.75
C ARG A 28 5.89 -13.00 -10.16
N GLU A 29 5.06 -12.35 -9.37
CA GLU A 29 4.43 -11.09 -9.74
C GLU A 29 5.06 -9.89 -9.04
N GLY A 30 5.89 -10.08 -8.02
CA GLY A 30 6.42 -8.98 -7.21
C GLY A 30 5.36 -8.21 -6.43
N THR A 31 4.15 -8.77 -6.35
CA THR A 31 3.02 -8.22 -5.65
C THR A 31 1.98 -9.30 -5.34
N VAL A 32 1.27 -9.14 -4.23
CA VAL A 32 0.21 -10.07 -3.81
C VAL A 32 -0.86 -9.34 -3.00
N GLN A 33 -2.10 -9.73 -3.21
CA GLN A 33 -3.23 -9.31 -2.39
C GLN A 33 -3.43 -10.33 -1.27
N ILE A 34 -3.50 -9.85 -0.03
CA ILE A 34 -3.73 -10.66 1.15
C ILE A 34 -5.09 -10.26 1.72
N GLU A 35 -6.06 -11.17 1.62
CA GLU A 35 -7.37 -10.97 2.25
C GLU A 35 -7.30 -11.39 3.71
N GLN A 36 -7.98 -10.63 4.58
CA GLN A 36 -8.08 -10.95 6.02
C GLN A 36 -6.71 -11.16 6.67
N LEU A 37 -5.74 -10.28 6.41
CA LEU A 37 -4.42 -10.33 7.03
C LEU A 37 -4.51 -10.26 8.57
N VAL A 38 -5.51 -9.55 9.08
CA VAL A 38 -5.77 -9.37 10.51
C VAL A 38 -7.22 -9.75 10.83
N PRO A 39 -7.53 -10.03 12.12
CA PRO A 39 -8.91 -10.17 12.59
C PRO A 39 -9.82 -9.00 12.16
N SER A 40 -11.09 -9.29 11.90
CA SER A 40 -12.04 -8.30 11.37
C SER A 40 -12.25 -7.08 12.26
N ASP A 41 -12.13 -7.24 13.58
CA ASP A 41 -12.21 -6.13 14.53
C ASP A 41 -10.98 -5.22 14.45
N ILE A 42 -9.78 -5.79 14.30
CA ILE A 42 -8.55 -5.01 14.06
C ILE A 42 -8.64 -4.26 12.73
N ALA A 43 -9.15 -4.90 11.68
CA ALA A 43 -9.39 -4.25 10.39
C ALA A 43 -10.38 -3.08 10.52
N ALA A 44 -11.45 -3.25 11.30
CA ALA A 44 -12.42 -2.20 11.58
C ALA A 44 -11.82 -1.03 12.38
N GLU A 45 -10.93 -1.31 13.35
CA GLU A 45 -10.19 -0.28 14.07
C GLU A 45 -9.26 0.51 13.14
N MET A 46 -8.51 -0.17 12.26
CA MET A 46 -7.62 0.49 11.29
C MET A 46 -8.41 1.40 10.35
N HIS A 47 -9.56 0.93 9.90
CA HIS A 47 -10.49 1.69 9.07
C HIS A 47 -11.01 2.94 9.79
N ALA A 48 -11.48 2.77 11.04
CA ALA A 48 -12.01 3.86 11.84
C ALA A 48 -10.93 4.91 12.14
N GLN A 49 -9.72 4.48 12.52
CA GLN A 49 -8.59 5.39 12.76
C GLN A 49 -8.23 6.16 11.48
N ALA A 50 -8.10 5.47 10.35
CA ALA A 50 -7.73 6.12 9.09
C ALA A 50 -8.76 7.16 8.64
N LYS A 51 -10.07 6.84 8.71
CA LYS A 51 -11.14 7.79 8.39
C LYS A 51 -11.16 8.99 9.33
N ARG A 52 -10.98 8.77 10.64
CA ARG A 52 -10.90 9.87 11.62
C ARG A 52 -9.72 10.80 11.32
N LEU A 53 -8.52 10.25 11.14
CA LEU A 53 -7.33 11.04 10.86
C LEU A 53 -7.45 11.83 9.55
N LEU A 54 -8.03 11.22 8.51
CA LEU A 54 -8.29 11.92 7.25
C LEU A 54 -9.24 13.11 7.45
N ASN A 55 -10.32 12.91 8.20
CA ASN A 55 -11.30 13.97 8.48
C ASN A 55 -10.70 15.13 9.27
N GLU A 56 -9.90 14.83 10.29
CA GLU A 56 -9.38 15.82 11.25
C GLU A 56 -8.11 16.52 10.76
N ASN A 57 -7.24 15.84 10.00
CA ASN A 57 -5.86 16.29 9.80
C ASN A 57 -5.40 16.33 8.34
N ALA A 58 -6.18 15.84 7.37
CA ALA A 58 -5.65 15.67 6.02
C ALA A 58 -5.44 17.00 5.30
N LYS A 59 -4.23 17.14 4.74
CA LYS A 59 -3.80 18.29 3.93
C LYS A 59 -3.91 17.94 2.45
N ARG A 60 -4.42 18.89 1.66
CA ARG A 60 -4.48 18.73 0.20
C ARG A 60 -3.08 18.79 -0.40
N ARG A 61 -2.83 17.91 -1.36
CA ARG A 61 -1.65 17.88 -2.23
C ARG A 61 -2.12 18.05 -3.66
N ASP A 62 -1.62 19.10 -4.32
CA ASP A 62 -1.84 19.38 -5.73
C ASP A 62 -0.51 19.83 -6.34
N LEU A 63 0.23 18.89 -6.90
CA LEU A 63 1.55 19.14 -7.48
C LEU A 63 1.90 18.09 -8.53
N ASN A 64 2.91 18.37 -9.34
CA ASN A 64 3.54 17.38 -10.23
C ASN A 64 4.95 17.08 -9.70
N LEU A 65 5.35 15.81 -9.69
CA LEU A 65 6.68 15.41 -9.24
C LEU A 65 7.60 15.18 -10.44
N ALA A 66 8.55 16.10 -10.63
CA ALA A 66 9.56 16.00 -11.68
C ALA A 66 10.42 14.73 -11.56
N SER A 67 10.74 14.33 -10.33
CA SER A 67 11.53 13.13 -10.03
C SER A 67 10.88 11.83 -10.53
N THR A 68 9.57 11.82 -10.78
CA THR A 68 8.81 10.67 -11.29
C THR A 68 8.23 10.94 -12.68
N GLY A 69 8.86 11.80 -13.47
CA GLY A 69 8.44 12.08 -14.85
C GLY A 69 7.28 13.08 -14.96
N ASN A 70 7.26 14.08 -14.07
CA ASN A 70 6.23 15.13 -14.02
C ASN A 70 4.81 14.60 -13.79
N THR A 71 4.67 13.42 -13.17
CA THR A 71 3.36 12.81 -12.91
C THR A 71 2.60 13.54 -11.80
N PRO A 72 1.26 13.64 -11.90
CA PRO A 72 0.46 14.39 -10.94
C PRO A 72 0.34 13.70 -9.57
N ARG A 73 0.16 14.51 -8.54
CA ARG A 73 -0.21 14.14 -7.17
C ARG A 73 -1.38 15.03 -6.75
N HIS A 74 -2.57 14.47 -6.84
CA HIS A 74 -3.84 15.14 -6.52
C HIS A 74 -4.59 14.26 -5.52
N TYR A 75 -4.45 14.55 -4.23
CA TYR A 75 -5.11 13.80 -3.15
C TYR A 75 -5.00 14.58 -1.84
N ARG A 76 -5.71 14.13 -0.81
CA ARG A 76 -5.45 14.56 0.57
C ARG A 76 -4.59 13.53 1.28
N SER A 77 -3.68 14.00 2.12
CA SER A 77 -2.73 13.15 2.83
C SER A 77 -2.67 13.48 4.32
N VAL A 78 -2.57 12.47 5.16
CA VAL A 78 -2.10 12.57 6.55
C VAL A 78 -0.72 11.94 6.60
N GLY A 79 0.28 12.72 7.03
CA GLY A 79 1.67 12.27 7.13
C GLY A 79 1.97 11.53 8.43
N ARG A 80 3.12 10.87 8.47
CA ARG A 80 3.61 10.05 9.57
C ARG A 80 3.44 10.70 10.94
N ASP A 81 3.92 11.93 11.14
CA ASP A 81 3.96 12.54 12.49
C ASP A 81 2.58 12.65 13.16
N VAL A 82 1.54 12.91 12.36
CA VAL A 82 0.16 12.98 12.87
C VAL A 82 -0.32 11.59 13.28
N VAL A 83 -0.06 10.58 12.46
CA VAL A 83 -0.46 9.19 12.75
C VAL A 83 0.35 8.65 13.95
N TYR A 84 1.62 9.01 14.07
CA TYR A 84 2.49 8.67 15.21
C TYR A 84 1.97 9.29 16.50
N ALA A 85 1.69 10.60 16.49
CA ALA A 85 1.19 11.32 17.65
C ALA A 85 -0.19 10.84 18.11
N ASP A 86 -1.03 10.39 17.18
CA ASP A 86 -2.32 9.77 17.48
C ASP A 86 -2.18 8.43 18.22
N ASN A 87 -1.06 7.72 18.00
CA ASN A 87 -0.66 6.49 18.67
C ASN A 87 -1.79 5.46 18.84
N GLY A 88 -2.12 4.76 17.76
CA GLY A 88 -3.25 3.83 17.71
C GLY A 88 -2.95 2.49 17.02
N ILE A 89 -3.96 1.92 16.39
CA ILE A 89 -3.84 0.58 15.79
C ILE A 89 -2.92 0.56 14.57
N ILE A 90 -2.82 1.66 13.80
CA ILE A 90 -1.90 1.77 12.66
C ILE A 90 -0.44 1.72 13.13
N THR A 91 -0.08 2.47 14.17
CA THR A 91 1.28 2.45 14.75
C THR A 91 1.57 1.09 15.40
N THR A 92 0.60 0.53 16.13
CA THR A 92 0.70 -0.82 16.72
C THR A 92 0.93 -1.89 15.63
N PHE A 93 0.19 -1.81 14.52
CA PHE A 93 0.33 -2.72 13.39
C PHE A 93 1.72 -2.60 12.74
N PHE A 94 2.19 -1.37 12.50
CA PHE A 94 3.51 -1.13 11.91
C PHE A 94 4.64 -1.66 12.81
N GLU A 95 4.48 -1.54 14.13
CA GLU A 95 5.45 -1.98 15.13
C GLU A 95 5.47 -3.49 15.37
N SER A 96 4.43 -4.22 14.93
CA SER A 96 4.31 -5.66 15.11
C SER A 96 5.43 -6.47 14.45
N GLU A 97 6.16 -7.23 15.26
CA GLU A 97 7.14 -8.22 14.77
C GLU A 97 6.45 -9.39 14.06
N GLU A 98 5.25 -9.75 14.51
CA GLU A 98 4.46 -10.84 13.95
C GLU A 98 3.98 -10.52 12.52
N ILE A 99 3.53 -9.28 12.25
CA ILE A 99 3.24 -8.83 10.87
C ILE A 99 4.50 -8.89 10.02
N ARG A 100 5.60 -8.26 10.48
CA ARG A 100 6.85 -8.21 9.71
C ARG A 100 7.36 -9.61 9.39
N ARG A 101 7.32 -10.54 10.34
CA ARG A 101 7.73 -11.93 10.14
C ARG A 101 6.87 -12.63 9.10
N TYR A 102 5.55 -12.43 9.13
CA TYR A 102 4.64 -13.03 8.17
C TYR A 102 4.86 -12.48 6.75
N LEU A 103 4.96 -11.17 6.60
CA LEU A 103 5.23 -10.53 5.31
C LEU A 103 6.63 -10.87 4.77
N SER A 104 7.62 -11.05 5.66
CA SER A 104 8.96 -11.56 5.30
C SER A 104 8.92 -12.96 4.73
N ASN A 105 8.09 -13.85 5.30
CA ASN A 105 7.92 -15.20 4.77
C ASN A 105 7.28 -15.19 3.37
N ILE A 106 6.28 -14.34 3.14
CA ILE A 106 5.67 -14.16 1.82
C ILE A 106 6.70 -13.61 0.81
N ALA A 107 7.50 -12.63 1.23
CA ALA A 107 8.52 -12.02 0.40
C ALA A 107 9.73 -12.94 0.12
N ASP A 108 9.92 -13.98 0.92
CA ASP A 108 11.15 -14.79 0.96
C ASP A 108 12.41 -13.96 1.28
N GLU A 109 12.23 -12.83 1.97
CA GLU A 109 13.27 -11.86 2.29
C GLU A 109 12.95 -11.18 3.62
N ASN A 110 13.97 -10.71 4.33
CA ASN A 110 13.77 -10.05 5.62
C ASN A 110 13.28 -8.60 5.43
N LEU A 111 12.06 -8.31 5.87
CA LEU A 111 11.53 -6.94 5.87
C LEU A 111 12.08 -6.17 7.06
N ASN A 112 12.90 -5.17 6.77
CA ASN A 112 13.42 -4.24 7.77
C ASN A 112 12.49 -3.03 7.91
N LYS A 113 12.54 -2.37 9.07
CA LYS A 113 11.90 -1.05 9.21
C LYS A 113 12.54 -0.07 8.24
N VAL A 114 11.71 0.82 7.70
CA VAL A 114 12.22 1.92 6.88
C VAL A 114 13.14 2.80 7.74
N PRO A 115 14.35 3.16 7.27
CA PRO A 115 15.29 3.97 8.04
C PRO A 115 14.92 5.46 8.07
N TYR A 116 14.02 5.90 7.19
CA TYR A 116 13.57 7.28 7.11
C TYR A 116 12.15 7.39 7.65
N GLU A 117 12.04 7.96 8.86
CA GLU A 117 10.77 8.03 9.61
C GLU A 117 9.60 8.62 8.82
N PRO A 118 9.76 9.69 8.01
CA PRO A 118 8.64 10.26 7.26
C PRO A 118 7.97 9.31 6.25
N GLU A 119 8.60 8.19 5.91
CA GLU A 119 8.09 7.17 4.99
C GLU A 119 7.59 5.88 5.68
N GLU A 120 7.49 5.85 7.01
CA GLU A 120 6.95 4.68 7.74
C GLU A 120 5.49 4.39 7.38
N TYR A 121 4.65 5.43 7.30
CA TYR A 121 3.25 5.32 6.93
C TYR A 121 2.68 6.65 6.48
N ILE A 122 1.72 6.56 5.55
CA ILE A 122 0.98 7.68 5.01
C ILE A 122 -0.46 7.24 4.74
N ILE A 123 -1.42 8.12 5.00
CA ILE A 123 -2.83 7.88 4.66
C ILE A 123 -3.20 8.84 3.53
N ASN A 124 -3.64 8.31 2.40
CA ASN A 124 -4.03 9.09 1.23
C ASN A 124 -5.51 8.89 0.89
N SER A 125 -6.17 9.94 0.41
CA SER A 125 -7.58 9.94 -0.02
C SER A 125 -7.74 10.70 -1.34
N GLN A 126 -8.33 10.05 -2.34
CA GLN A 126 -8.69 10.61 -3.65
C GLN A 126 -10.18 10.92 -3.63
N GLU A 127 -10.54 12.20 -3.50
CA GLU A 127 -11.93 12.62 -3.19
C GLU A 127 -12.63 13.27 -4.38
N LYS A 128 -11.86 13.82 -5.33
CA LYS A 128 -12.38 14.57 -6.48
C LYS A 128 -12.14 13.81 -7.77
N SER A 129 -13.03 14.00 -8.75
CA SER A 129 -12.70 13.64 -10.12
C SER A 129 -11.42 14.37 -10.54
N GLY A 130 -10.42 13.64 -11.01
CA GLY A 130 -9.10 14.22 -11.24
C GLY A 130 -8.06 13.89 -10.16
N ASP A 131 -8.43 13.31 -9.02
CA ASP A 131 -7.51 12.94 -7.96
C ASP A 131 -6.76 11.63 -8.25
N THR A 132 -5.42 11.68 -8.25
CA THR A 132 -4.53 10.56 -8.62
C THR A 132 -3.29 10.57 -7.75
N HIS A 133 -2.82 9.38 -7.42
CA HIS A 133 -1.44 9.16 -7.06
C HIS A 133 -0.71 8.65 -8.32
N GLY A 134 -0.20 9.58 -9.13
CA GLY A 134 0.36 9.27 -10.44
C GLY A 134 1.53 8.29 -10.38
N TRP A 135 1.92 7.75 -11.54
CA TRP A 135 2.99 6.76 -11.66
C TRP A 135 4.28 7.19 -10.94
N HIS A 136 4.81 6.29 -10.12
CA HIS A 136 6.06 6.44 -9.39
C HIS A 136 6.67 5.11 -9.00
N TRP A 137 7.89 5.19 -8.49
CA TRP A 137 8.53 4.15 -7.72
C TRP A 137 8.66 4.62 -6.29
N ASP A 138 8.59 3.69 -5.36
CA ASP A 138 8.97 3.95 -3.97
C ASP A 138 10.51 3.92 -3.85
N ASP A 139 11.06 4.72 -2.94
CA ASP A 139 12.49 4.68 -2.61
C ASP A 139 12.90 3.39 -1.90
N TYR A 140 11.93 2.70 -1.28
CA TYR A 140 12.13 1.46 -0.53
C TYR A 140 11.51 0.24 -1.22
N ALA A 141 12.09 -0.93 -0.96
CA ALA A 141 11.79 -2.16 -1.71
C ALA A 141 10.40 -2.75 -1.48
N PHE A 142 9.69 -2.33 -0.42
CA PHE A 142 8.40 -2.88 -0.05
C PHE A 142 7.45 -1.79 0.42
N ALA A 143 6.22 -1.85 -0.07
CA ALA A 143 5.07 -1.14 0.48
C ALA A 143 3.96 -2.13 0.83
N LEU A 144 3.23 -1.85 1.92
CA LEU A 144 1.97 -2.51 2.24
C LEU A 144 0.85 -1.48 2.14
N ILE A 145 -0.01 -1.63 1.13
CA ILE A 145 -1.15 -0.75 0.92
C ILE A 145 -2.36 -1.35 1.60
N TRP A 146 -2.87 -0.67 2.63
CA TRP A 146 -4.15 -1.01 3.26
C TRP A 146 -5.27 -0.22 2.58
N VAL A 147 -6.15 -0.89 1.85
CA VAL A 147 -7.29 -0.23 1.21
C VAL A 147 -8.38 -0.01 2.25
N VAL A 148 -8.60 1.25 2.66
CA VAL A 148 -9.64 1.60 3.65
C VAL A 148 -11.01 1.74 2.98
N ASP A 149 -11.04 2.41 1.83
CA ASP A 149 -12.24 2.68 1.06
C ASP A 149 -11.87 2.68 -0.43
N ALA A 150 -12.78 2.26 -1.29
CA ALA A 150 -12.55 2.21 -2.73
C ALA A 150 -13.86 2.49 -3.47
N PRO A 151 -13.83 3.29 -4.55
CA PRO A 151 -15.03 3.52 -5.34
C PRO A 151 -15.45 2.24 -6.07
N HIS A 152 -16.70 2.23 -6.56
CA HIS A 152 -17.16 1.18 -7.47
C HIS A 152 -16.15 0.97 -8.61
N PRO A 153 -15.80 -0.28 -9.02
CA PRO A 153 -14.70 -0.53 -9.96
C PRO A 153 -14.80 0.22 -11.29
N LEU A 154 -16.02 0.56 -11.74
CA LEU A 154 -16.27 1.33 -12.97
C LEU A 154 -16.06 2.85 -12.83
N ARG A 155 -15.67 3.36 -11.66
CA ARG A 155 -15.50 4.79 -11.37
C ARG A 155 -14.05 5.21 -11.12
N GLY A 156 -13.08 4.42 -11.61
CA GLY A 156 -11.66 4.70 -11.44
C GLY A 156 -11.12 4.27 -10.07
N GLY A 157 -10.07 4.94 -9.58
CA GLY A 157 -9.47 4.69 -8.25
C GLY A 157 -8.75 3.35 -8.12
N ARG A 158 -8.39 2.74 -9.25
CA ARG A 158 -7.72 1.44 -9.30
C ARG A 158 -6.23 1.62 -9.05
N ILE A 159 -5.62 0.65 -8.37
CA ILE A 159 -4.17 0.54 -8.29
C ILE A 159 -3.68 -0.16 -9.57
N GLU A 160 -2.83 0.53 -10.31
CA GLU A 160 -2.13 0.01 -11.49
C GLU A 160 -0.64 -0.15 -11.16
N TYR A 161 -0.01 -1.16 -11.75
CA TYR A 161 1.39 -1.44 -11.51
C TYR A 161 2.06 -2.10 -12.72
N VAL A 162 3.39 -1.98 -12.80
CA VAL A 162 4.22 -2.66 -13.79
C VAL A 162 5.39 -3.35 -13.07
N ASN A 163 5.57 -4.64 -13.35
CA ASN A 163 6.60 -5.44 -12.68
C ASN A 163 7.99 -5.25 -13.31
N ASP A 164 9.02 -5.60 -12.52
CA ASP A 164 10.42 -5.71 -12.91
C ASP A 164 10.99 -4.44 -13.54
N THR A 165 10.54 -3.28 -13.05
CA THR A 165 10.99 -1.95 -13.48
C THR A 165 12.05 -1.38 -12.55
N VAL A 166 12.92 -0.51 -13.07
CA VAL A 166 13.89 0.24 -12.28
C VAL A 166 13.65 1.73 -12.49
N TRP A 167 13.73 2.50 -11.42
CA TRP A 167 13.63 3.96 -11.46
C TRP A 167 14.93 4.57 -11.96
N ASP A 168 14.94 5.07 -13.20
CA ASP A 168 15.99 5.94 -13.70
C ASP A 168 15.77 7.37 -13.17
N LYS A 169 16.49 7.72 -12.09
CA LYS A 169 16.40 9.04 -11.47
C LYS A 169 17.01 10.16 -12.32
N GLU A 170 17.86 9.83 -13.30
CA GLU A 170 18.47 10.81 -14.20
C GLU A 170 17.51 11.19 -15.34
N ASN A 171 16.71 10.23 -15.82
CA ASN A 171 15.77 10.43 -16.93
C ASN A 171 14.36 9.85 -16.66
N PRO A 172 13.67 10.26 -15.58
CA PRO A 172 12.47 9.58 -15.10
C PRO A 172 11.28 9.66 -16.06
N GLU A 173 11.14 10.76 -16.82
CA GLU A 173 10.06 10.94 -17.79
C GLU A 173 10.18 9.97 -18.97
N LYS A 174 11.36 9.89 -19.57
CA LYS A 174 11.65 8.96 -20.64
C LYS A 174 11.52 7.51 -20.16
N ASN A 175 12.10 7.20 -18.99
CA ASN A 175 12.04 5.87 -18.40
C ASN A 175 10.60 5.39 -18.18
N LEU A 176 9.74 6.27 -17.63
CA LEU A 176 8.32 5.96 -17.47
C LEU A 176 7.62 5.76 -18.82
N ALA A 177 7.87 6.64 -19.80
CA ALA A 177 7.27 6.53 -21.13
C ALA A 177 7.67 5.22 -21.85
N ASP A 178 8.94 4.83 -21.76
CA ASP A 178 9.46 3.59 -22.33
C ASP A 178 8.80 2.37 -21.67
N ILE A 179 8.64 2.38 -20.34
CA ILE A 179 7.97 1.30 -19.60
C ILE A 179 6.51 1.18 -20.00
N LEU A 180 5.76 2.28 -20.00
CA LEU A 180 4.31 2.26 -20.28
C LEU A 180 3.99 1.93 -21.75
N SER A 181 4.94 2.15 -22.66
CA SER A 181 4.77 1.82 -24.09
C SER A 181 5.19 0.39 -24.43
N SER A 182 6.10 -0.21 -23.67
CA SER A 182 6.69 -1.52 -23.97
C SER A 182 6.21 -2.66 -23.07
N ARG A 183 5.56 -2.36 -21.93
CA ARG A 183 5.18 -3.37 -20.93
C ARG A 183 3.69 -3.40 -20.63
N GLU A 184 3.23 -4.55 -20.18
CA GLU A 184 1.84 -4.73 -19.73
C GLU A 184 1.59 -3.97 -18.43
N VAL A 185 0.54 -3.15 -18.42
CA VAL A 185 0.01 -2.52 -17.22
C VAL A 185 -0.99 -3.46 -16.54
N LYS A 186 -0.64 -3.92 -15.34
CA LYS A 186 -1.50 -4.77 -14.50
C LYS A 186 -2.34 -3.91 -13.56
N ARG A 187 -3.45 -4.48 -13.09
CA ARG A 187 -4.44 -3.76 -12.27
C ARG A 187 -4.89 -4.61 -11.08
N TYR A 188 -4.96 -3.98 -9.92
CA TYR A 188 -5.68 -4.50 -8.77
C TYR A 188 -7.11 -3.96 -8.80
N MET A 189 -8.08 -4.88 -8.71
CA MET A 189 -9.46 -4.54 -8.42
C MET A 189 -9.75 -4.92 -6.97
N SER A 190 -10.11 -3.93 -6.13
CA SER A 190 -10.83 -4.25 -4.90
C SER A 190 -12.25 -4.66 -5.27
N ILE A 191 -12.67 -5.84 -4.86
CA ILE A 191 -13.99 -6.43 -5.20
C ILE A 191 -14.93 -6.37 -3.99
N ARG A 192 -14.49 -5.89 -2.82
CA ARG A 192 -15.27 -5.95 -1.58
C ARG A 192 -15.19 -4.65 -0.75
N GLU A 193 -16.33 -4.28 -0.20
CA GLU A 193 -16.48 -3.26 0.86
C GLU A 193 -16.93 -3.94 2.17
N PRO A 194 -16.35 -3.58 3.34
CA PRO A 194 -15.12 -2.82 3.49
C PRO A 194 -13.92 -3.64 2.96
N ALA A 195 -12.96 -2.95 2.35
CA ALA A 195 -11.78 -3.61 1.84
C ALA A 195 -10.93 -4.10 3.01
N THR A 196 -10.91 -5.41 3.24
CA THR A 196 -10.01 -6.09 4.19
C THR A 196 -8.72 -6.56 3.52
N SER A 197 -8.52 -6.13 2.26
CA SER A 197 -7.39 -6.52 1.45
C SER A 197 -6.25 -5.53 1.62
N CYS A 198 -5.08 -6.05 1.91
CA CYS A 198 -3.84 -5.32 1.73
C CYS A 198 -3.10 -5.82 0.50
N VAL A 199 -2.30 -4.95 -0.11
CA VAL A 199 -1.45 -5.28 -1.24
C VAL A 199 0.00 -5.06 -0.84
N GLN A 200 0.81 -6.10 -0.92
CA GLN A 200 2.27 -5.99 -0.77
C GLN A 200 2.88 -5.78 -2.17
N ILE A 201 3.78 -4.82 -2.33
CA ILE A 201 4.31 -4.38 -3.63
C ILE A 201 5.82 -4.08 -3.54
N ARG A 202 6.55 -4.32 -4.65
CA ARG A 202 7.98 -4.01 -4.85
C ARG A 202 8.26 -3.08 -6.07
N HIS A 203 7.23 -2.51 -6.68
CA HIS A 203 7.23 -2.10 -8.08
C HIS A 203 6.73 -0.68 -8.37
N CYS A 204 6.90 -0.25 -9.63
CA CYS A 204 6.27 0.97 -10.14
C CYS A 204 4.76 0.90 -9.99
N ILE A 205 4.17 1.93 -9.38
CA ILE A 205 2.76 2.01 -9.05
C ILE A 205 2.19 3.35 -9.48
N GLY A 206 0.93 3.35 -9.90
CA GLY A 206 0.14 4.56 -10.09
C GLY A 206 -1.34 4.26 -9.98
N SER A 207 -2.17 5.30 -9.80
CA SER A 207 -3.61 5.20 -9.99
C SER A 207 -4.06 6.13 -11.12
N ARG A 208 -4.95 5.66 -11.99
CA ARG A 208 -5.57 6.47 -13.05
C ARG A 208 -7.06 6.69 -12.76
N HIS A 209 -7.58 7.77 -13.31
CA HIS A 209 -9.00 8.13 -13.33
C HIS A 209 -9.77 7.24 -14.28
#